data_AF-A0A1E2S3E6-F1
#
_entry.id   AF-A0A1E2S3E6-F1
#
_cell.length_a   1.000
_cell.length_b   1.000
_cell.length_c   1.000
_cell.angle_alpha   90.00
_cell.angle_beta   90.00
_cell.angle_gamma   90.00
#
_symmetry.space_group_name_H-M   'P 1'
#
loop_
_entity.id
_entity.type
_entity.pdbx_description
1 polymer ?
#
loop_
_entity_poly.entity_id
_entity_poly.type
_entity_poly.pdbx_seq_one_letter_code
_entity_poly.pdbx_strand_id
1 'polypeptide(L)'
;MATMSDDWNWWWGAWRNRIRCGSCRALVDLNDPCPICGADYSKVEPVEVIIDGSPVTVSPALQGALDWSPYVMLKLMHQEWLRPLSEEDWVLPEASQPSPRLVIVLVFWTYFEALMDRYFEAVTSELPRAVATDLLARYSGIGVRLDRLHRVFFNARYGEDLDRLGFTAIRVHLELLQKRRNAFVHGDPAAISDELVEDTVRLLPQFHEAWFKRLTSAAPSALNSSQSPSKRRV
;
A
#
# COMPACT_ATOMS: atom_id res chain seq x y z
N MET A 1 2.44 -25.87 -14.49
CA MET A 1 2.52 -25.33 -13.11
C MET A 1 2.46 -23.83 -13.23
N ALA A 2 1.57 -23.19 -12.47
CA ALA A 2 0.97 -21.94 -12.87
C ALA A 2 1.97 -20.77 -12.89
N THR A 3 2.17 -20.22 -14.08
CA THR A 3 2.87 -19.01 -14.52
C THR A 3 2.24 -17.71 -13.97
N MET A 4 1.63 -17.74 -12.78
CA MET A 4 0.74 -16.68 -12.30
C MET A 4 1.47 -15.47 -11.74
N SER A 5 2.68 -15.62 -11.21
CA SER A 5 3.54 -14.50 -10.80
C SER A 5 4.09 -13.70 -11.99
N ASP A 6 4.05 -14.25 -13.20
CA ASP A 6 4.70 -13.61 -14.36
C ASP A 6 3.74 -12.67 -15.09
N ASP A 7 2.42 -12.85 -14.88
CA ASP A 7 1.39 -11.95 -15.39
C ASP A 7 1.37 -10.63 -14.61
N TRP A 8 1.49 -9.50 -15.31
CA TRP A 8 1.37 -8.17 -14.72
C TRP A 8 0.04 -7.96 -13.97
N ASN A 9 -1.03 -8.66 -14.35
CA ASN A 9 -2.30 -8.62 -13.61
C ASN A 9 -2.17 -9.14 -12.17
N TRP A 10 -1.23 -10.04 -11.88
CA TRP A 10 -0.98 -10.49 -10.51
C TRP A 10 -0.44 -9.36 -9.62
N TRP A 11 0.43 -8.54 -10.20
CA TRP A 11 1.09 -7.43 -9.51
C TRP A 11 0.20 -6.20 -9.41
N TRP A 12 -0.56 -5.89 -10.47
CA TRP A 12 -1.29 -4.63 -10.58
C TRP A 12 -2.81 -4.79 -10.59
N GLY A 13 -3.34 -5.99 -10.84
CA GLY A 13 -4.76 -6.21 -11.09
C GLY A 13 -5.67 -5.74 -9.96
N ALA A 14 -5.22 -5.84 -8.70
CA ALA A 14 -5.96 -5.36 -7.53
C ALA A 14 -6.18 -3.83 -7.52
N TRP A 15 -5.41 -3.08 -8.31
CA TRP A 15 -5.52 -1.63 -8.43
C TRP A 15 -6.28 -1.18 -9.68
N ARG A 16 -6.54 -2.11 -10.61
CA ARG A 16 -7.29 -1.84 -11.83
C ARG A 16 -8.71 -1.41 -11.47
N ASN A 17 -9.22 -0.41 -12.18
CA ASN A 17 -10.57 0.13 -12.00
C ASN A 17 -10.86 0.66 -10.58
N ARG A 18 -9.83 1.01 -9.80
CA ARG A 18 -10.03 1.63 -8.48
C ARG A 18 -9.65 3.10 -8.50
N ILE A 19 -10.40 3.94 -7.82
CA ILE A 19 -10.10 5.37 -7.65
C ILE A 19 -10.27 5.79 -6.19
N ARG A 20 -9.73 6.96 -5.83
CA ARG A 20 -10.11 7.65 -4.59
C ARG A 20 -11.39 8.45 -4.82
N CYS A 21 -12.37 8.26 -3.96
CA CYS A 21 -13.58 9.07 -3.93
C CYS A 21 -13.21 10.55 -3.71
N GLY A 22 -13.71 11.43 -4.58
CA GLY A 22 -13.50 12.87 -4.47
C GLY A 22 -14.10 13.49 -3.21
N SER A 23 -15.16 12.89 -2.66
CA SER A 23 -15.90 13.42 -1.50
C SER A 23 -15.34 12.94 -0.17
N CYS A 24 -15.15 11.62 0.00
CA CYS A 24 -14.74 11.03 1.29
C CYS A 24 -13.35 10.38 1.27
N ARG A 25 -12.64 10.45 0.13
CA ARG A 25 -11.29 9.90 -0.07
C ARG A 25 -11.15 8.38 0.08
N ALA A 26 -12.23 7.64 0.30
CA ALA A 26 -12.25 6.18 0.30
C ALA A 26 -11.76 5.62 -1.04
N LEU A 27 -11.12 4.45 -1.02
CA LEU A 27 -10.79 3.72 -2.24
C LEU A 27 -12.04 2.98 -2.72
N VAL A 28 -12.44 3.20 -3.98
CA VAL A 28 -13.69 2.68 -4.55
C VAL A 28 -13.42 1.97 -5.86
N ASP A 29 -14.18 0.91 -6.14
CA ASP A 29 -14.25 0.31 -7.47
C ASP A 29 -15.09 1.21 -8.38
N LEU A 30 -14.66 1.43 -9.62
CA LEU A 30 -15.40 2.22 -10.60
C LEU A 30 -16.76 1.60 -10.96
N ASN A 31 -16.92 0.29 -10.75
CA ASN A 31 -18.17 -0.40 -11.05
C ASN A 31 -19.23 -0.22 -9.95
N ASP A 32 -18.83 0.25 -8.77
CA ASP A 32 -19.71 0.35 -7.59
C ASP A 32 -19.79 1.80 -7.08
N PRO A 33 -20.94 2.21 -6.49
CA PRO A 33 -21.02 3.44 -5.73
C PRO A 33 -20.06 3.42 -4.54
N CYS A 34 -19.58 4.60 -4.13
CA CYS A 34 -18.73 4.72 -2.95
C CYS A 34 -19.45 4.15 -1.71
N PRO A 35 -18.85 3.19 -0.98
CA PRO A 35 -19.50 2.55 0.17
C PRO A 35 -19.67 3.49 1.37
N ILE A 36 -19.02 4.65 1.37
CA ILE A 36 -19.07 5.62 2.47
C ILE A 36 -20.06 6.76 2.19
N CYS A 37 -19.98 7.39 1.01
CA CYS A 37 -20.82 8.56 0.68
C CYS A 37 -21.84 8.32 -0.44
N GLY A 38 -21.86 7.15 -1.06
CA GLY A 38 -22.80 6.81 -2.14
C GLY A 38 -22.52 7.49 -3.49
N ALA A 39 -21.39 8.20 -3.64
CA ALA A 39 -21.01 8.82 -4.91
C ALA A 39 -20.82 7.77 -6.00
N ASP A 40 -21.46 7.99 -7.16
CA ASP A 40 -21.42 7.10 -8.31
C ASP A 40 -20.27 7.47 -9.25
N TYR A 41 -19.45 6.48 -9.61
CA TYR A 41 -18.30 6.61 -10.50
C TYR A 41 -18.39 5.71 -11.74
N SER A 42 -19.53 5.05 -11.97
CA SER A 42 -19.76 4.15 -13.11
C SER A 42 -19.66 4.84 -14.47
N LYS A 43 -19.71 6.17 -14.49
CA LYS A 43 -19.67 7.01 -15.71
C LYS A 43 -18.33 7.70 -15.94
N VAL A 44 -17.30 7.41 -15.16
CA VAL A 44 -15.99 8.05 -15.36
C VAL A 44 -15.30 7.38 -16.54
N GLU A 45 -15.19 8.10 -17.65
CA GLU A 45 -14.56 7.62 -18.90
C GLU A 45 -13.02 7.79 -18.87
N PRO A 46 -12.25 6.89 -19.50
CA PRO A 46 -10.81 7.07 -19.70
C PRO A 46 -10.47 8.37 -20.41
N VAL A 47 -9.35 8.98 -20.03
CA VAL A 47 -8.88 10.24 -20.61
C VAL A 47 -7.64 9.96 -21.45
N GLU A 48 -7.60 10.50 -22.66
CA GLU A 48 -6.37 10.50 -23.46
C GLU A 48 -5.42 11.59 -22.94
N VAL A 49 -4.20 11.19 -22.61
CA VAL A 49 -3.11 12.12 -22.25
C VAL A 49 -1.91 11.86 -23.15
N ILE A 50 -1.19 12.93 -23.49
CA ILE A 50 0.02 12.82 -24.32
C ILE A 50 1.21 12.59 -23.38
N ILE A 51 1.88 11.46 -23.52
CA ILE A 51 3.12 11.12 -22.81
C ILE A 51 4.21 10.95 -23.86
N ASP A 52 5.27 11.75 -23.78
CA ASP A 52 6.41 11.74 -24.72
C ASP A 52 6.00 11.84 -26.20
N GLY A 53 5.02 12.70 -26.48
CA GLY A 53 4.50 12.94 -27.84
C GLY A 53 3.57 11.84 -28.37
N SER A 54 3.29 10.80 -27.59
CA SER A 54 2.38 9.72 -27.95
C SER A 54 1.07 9.84 -27.16
N PRO A 55 -0.11 9.73 -27.82
CA PRO A 55 -1.38 9.65 -27.10
C PRO A 55 -1.46 8.31 -26.36
N VAL A 56 -1.66 8.38 -25.05
CA VAL A 56 -1.85 7.23 -24.16
C VAL A 56 -3.21 7.37 -23.51
N THR A 57 -4.10 6.40 -23.74
CA THR A 57 -5.37 6.33 -23.03
C THR A 57 -5.10 5.93 -21.57
N VAL A 58 -5.40 6.82 -20.64
CA VAL A 58 -5.21 6.59 -19.21
C VAL A 58 -6.57 6.36 -18.57
N SER A 59 -6.72 5.17 -17.97
CA SER A 59 -7.90 4.84 -17.17
C SER A 59 -8.02 5.84 -16.00
N PRO A 60 -9.24 6.24 -15.60
CA PRO A 60 -9.43 7.13 -14.45
C PRO A 60 -8.83 6.56 -13.16
N ALA A 61 -8.72 5.23 -13.09
CA ALA A 61 -8.07 4.49 -12.01
C ALA A 61 -6.60 4.88 -11.79
N LEU A 62 -5.88 5.21 -12.87
CA LEU A 62 -4.47 5.60 -12.82
C LEU A 62 -4.25 6.96 -12.15
N GLN A 63 -5.29 7.79 -12.05
CA GLN A 63 -5.21 9.08 -11.35
C GLN A 63 -5.74 9.02 -9.90
N GLY A 64 -6.35 7.91 -9.49
CA GLY A 64 -7.14 7.86 -8.25
C GLY A 64 -6.58 6.97 -7.15
N ALA A 65 -6.35 5.68 -7.42
CA ALA A 65 -6.05 4.71 -6.37
C ALA A 65 -4.60 4.75 -5.88
N LEU A 66 -3.67 4.78 -6.83
CA LEU A 66 -2.23 4.87 -6.62
C LEU A 66 -1.66 6.01 -7.45
N ASP A 67 -0.65 6.70 -6.92
CA ASP A 67 0.16 7.64 -7.69
C ASP A 67 1.16 6.87 -8.56
N TRP A 68 1.90 7.60 -9.39
CA TRP A 68 2.88 7.01 -10.30
C TRP A 68 3.98 6.22 -9.57
N SER A 69 4.39 6.64 -8.37
CA SER A 69 5.52 6.04 -7.64
C SER A 69 5.25 4.58 -7.23
N PRO A 70 4.15 4.25 -6.53
CA PRO A 70 3.69 2.88 -6.32
C PRO A 70 3.63 1.99 -7.57
N TYR A 71 3.13 2.53 -8.69
CA TYR A 71 3.07 1.79 -9.95
C TYR A 71 4.47 1.44 -10.45
N VAL A 72 5.40 2.39 -10.43
CA VAL A 72 6.79 2.17 -10.82
C VAL A 72 7.46 1.15 -9.90
N MET A 73 7.22 1.21 -8.59
CA MET A 73 7.78 0.24 -7.64
C MET A 73 7.29 -1.19 -7.92
N LEU A 74 5.99 -1.38 -8.16
CA LEU A 74 5.43 -2.67 -8.57
C LEU A 74 6.04 -3.16 -9.89
N LYS A 75 6.22 -2.25 -10.86
CA LYS A 75 6.84 -2.57 -12.15
C LYS A 75 8.30 -3.01 -12.00
N LEU A 76 9.07 -2.32 -11.16
CA LEU A 76 10.47 -2.68 -10.87
C LEU A 76 10.57 -4.08 -10.24
N MET A 77 9.69 -4.40 -9.29
CA MET A 77 9.68 -5.74 -8.70
C MET A 77 9.29 -6.82 -9.70
N HIS A 78 8.31 -6.56 -10.58
CA HIS A 78 7.92 -7.49 -11.64
C HIS A 78 9.05 -7.72 -12.64
N GLN A 79 9.75 -6.65 -13.05
CA GLN A 79 10.90 -6.75 -13.94
C GLN A 79 12.04 -7.55 -13.31
N GLU A 80 12.33 -7.33 -12.03
CA GLU A 80 13.34 -8.11 -11.30
C GLU A 80 12.93 -9.57 -11.14
N TRP A 81 11.64 -9.85 -10.93
CA TRP A 81 11.11 -11.19 -10.87
C TRP A 81 11.31 -11.96 -12.18
N LEU A 82 11.08 -11.29 -13.31
CA LEU A 82 11.26 -11.85 -14.65
C LEU A 82 12.72 -11.89 -15.12
N ARG A 83 13.64 -11.25 -14.40
CA ARG A 83 15.05 -11.22 -14.77
C ARG A 83 15.62 -12.64 -14.79
N PRO A 84 16.23 -13.08 -15.91
CA PRO A 84 16.98 -14.32 -15.95
C PRO A 84 18.15 -14.25 -14.96
N LEU A 85 18.32 -15.31 -14.17
CA LEU A 85 19.44 -15.44 -13.25
C LEU A 85 20.59 -16.19 -13.95
N SER A 86 21.81 -15.70 -13.78
CA SER A 86 23.04 -16.34 -14.25
C SER A 86 23.87 -16.86 -13.06
N GLU A 87 24.90 -17.66 -13.33
CA GLU A 87 25.84 -18.11 -12.29
C GLU A 87 26.59 -16.93 -11.64
N GLU A 88 26.74 -15.81 -12.35
CA GLU A 88 27.40 -14.59 -11.85
C GLU A 88 26.58 -13.85 -10.79
N ASP A 89 25.27 -14.13 -10.70
CA ASP A 89 24.42 -13.60 -9.62
C ASP A 89 24.77 -14.24 -8.25
N TRP A 90 25.57 -15.31 -8.23
CA TRP A 90 25.97 -16.07 -7.05
C TRP A 90 27.42 -15.80 -6.63
N VAL A 91 27.64 -14.60 -6.06
CA VAL A 91 28.98 -14.05 -5.78
C VAL A 91 29.57 -14.52 -4.44
N LEU A 92 28.74 -15.00 -3.51
CA LEU A 92 29.17 -15.41 -2.16
C LEU A 92 28.97 -16.92 -1.94
N PRO A 93 29.65 -17.53 -0.95
CA PRO A 93 29.34 -18.90 -0.54
C PRO A 93 27.86 -19.03 -0.17
N GLU A 94 27.25 -20.17 -0.53
CA GLU A 94 25.80 -20.43 -0.42
C GLU A 94 25.20 -20.06 0.94
N ALA A 95 25.91 -20.34 2.04
CA ALA A 95 25.44 -20.05 3.40
C ALA A 95 25.43 -18.55 3.79
N SER A 96 26.11 -17.71 3.01
CA SER A 96 26.32 -16.27 3.30
C SER A 96 25.74 -15.37 2.22
N GLN A 97 25.08 -15.94 1.21
CA GLN A 97 24.60 -15.19 0.06
C GLN A 97 23.17 -14.65 0.30
N PRO A 98 22.89 -13.38 -0.03
CA PRO A 98 21.51 -12.94 -0.17
C PRO A 98 20.85 -13.60 -1.38
N SER A 99 19.53 -13.58 -1.42
CA SER A 99 18.79 -13.85 -2.66
C SER A 99 19.32 -12.96 -3.79
N PRO A 100 19.56 -13.49 -4.99
CA PRO A 100 19.88 -12.66 -6.16
C PRO A 100 18.75 -11.70 -6.53
N ARG A 101 17.53 -11.92 -6.00
CA ARG A 101 16.36 -11.07 -6.16
C ARG A 101 16.02 -10.25 -4.91
N LEU A 102 16.98 -10.03 -4.01
CA LEU A 102 16.78 -9.25 -2.76
C LEU A 102 16.15 -7.87 -3.00
N VAL A 103 16.39 -7.29 -4.19
CA VAL A 103 15.82 -5.99 -4.60
C VAL A 103 14.29 -6.00 -4.52
N ILE A 104 13.63 -7.14 -4.77
CA ILE A 104 12.18 -7.25 -4.62
C ILE A 104 11.74 -6.92 -3.19
N VAL A 105 12.43 -7.48 -2.18
CA VAL A 105 12.14 -7.23 -0.77
C VAL A 105 12.37 -5.76 -0.39
N LEU A 106 13.45 -5.15 -0.90
CA LEU A 106 13.77 -3.75 -0.62
C LEU A 106 12.77 -2.78 -1.28
N VAL A 107 12.40 -3.04 -2.53
CA VAL A 107 11.41 -2.24 -3.26
C VAL A 107 10.02 -2.45 -2.67
N PHE A 108 9.66 -3.67 -2.28
CA PHE A 108 8.39 -3.95 -1.59
C PHE A 108 8.29 -3.17 -0.29
N TRP A 109 9.36 -3.12 0.51
CA TRP A 109 9.35 -2.36 1.75
C TRP A 109 9.16 -0.86 1.51
N THR A 110 9.89 -0.29 0.55
CA THR A 110 9.72 1.11 0.14
C THR A 110 8.31 1.38 -0.36
N TYR A 111 7.73 0.45 -1.13
CA TYR A 111 6.36 0.50 -1.60
C TYR A 111 5.36 0.52 -0.45
N PHE A 112 5.52 -0.37 0.53
CA PHE A 112 4.71 -0.38 1.75
C PHE A 112 4.81 0.93 2.54
N GLU A 113 6.01 1.48 2.73
CA GLU A 113 6.19 2.77 3.40
C GLU A 113 5.49 3.91 2.65
N ALA A 114 5.67 4.00 1.33
CA ALA A 114 5.01 5.00 0.51
C ALA A 114 3.47 4.93 0.60
N LEU A 115 2.92 3.71 0.63
CA LEU A 115 1.50 3.51 0.87
C LEU A 115 1.09 4.02 2.26
N MET A 116 1.79 3.59 3.32
CA MET A 116 1.49 3.98 4.70
C MET A 116 1.57 5.48 4.94
N ASP A 117 2.50 6.16 4.29
CA ASP A 117 2.65 7.62 4.34
C ASP A 117 1.38 8.29 3.81
N ARG A 118 0.91 7.86 2.63
CA ARG A 118 -0.34 8.36 2.05
C ARG A 118 -1.57 8.02 2.88
N TYR A 119 -1.54 6.89 3.58
CA TYR A 119 -2.61 6.53 4.50
C TYR A 119 -2.66 7.51 5.68
N PHE A 120 -1.53 7.79 6.32
CA PHE A 120 -1.51 8.73 7.45
C PHE A 120 -1.74 10.19 7.02
N GLU A 121 -1.32 10.58 5.82
CA GLU A 121 -1.73 11.86 5.22
C GLU A 121 -3.25 11.96 5.05
N ALA A 122 -3.90 10.89 4.57
CA ALA A 122 -5.35 10.88 4.43
C ALA A 122 -6.04 10.95 5.80
N VAL A 123 -5.58 10.17 6.77
CA VAL A 123 -6.13 10.14 8.14
C VAL A 123 -5.98 11.49 8.85
N THR A 124 -4.89 12.21 8.58
CA THR A 124 -4.62 13.52 9.18
C THR A 124 -5.19 14.69 8.39
N SER A 125 -5.84 14.46 7.25
CA SER A 125 -6.27 15.51 6.33
C SER A 125 -7.34 16.47 6.89
N GLU A 126 -8.08 16.03 7.92
CA GLU A 126 -9.08 16.86 8.62
C GLU A 126 -8.46 17.76 9.71
N LEU A 127 -7.20 17.54 10.06
CA LEU A 127 -6.50 18.34 11.07
C LEU A 127 -5.98 19.66 10.44
N PRO A 128 -5.81 20.73 11.25
CA PRO A 128 -5.10 21.92 10.80
C PRO A 128 -3.72 21.55 10.24
N ARG A 129 -3.36 22.08 9.07
CA ARG A 129 -2.14 21.69 8.32
C ARG A 129 -0.88 21.68 9.19
N ALA A 130 -0.67 22.71 10.02
CA ALA A 130 0.49 22.78 10.91
C ALA A 130 0.53 21.63 11.93
N VAL A 131 -0.63 21.22 12.46
CA VAL A 131 -0.76 20.10 13.40
C VAL A 131 -0.50 18.78 12.69
N ALA A 132 -1.07 18.57 11.50
CA ALA A 132 -0.82 17.37 10.70
C ALA A 132 0.67 17.22 10.36
N THR A 133 1.32 18.31 9.92
CA THR A 133 2.75 18.30 9.60
C THR A 133 3.63 18.00 10.81
N ASP A 134 3.40 18.63 11.97
CA ASP A 134 4.15 18.33 13.20
C ASP A 134 3.97 16.88 13.64
N LEU A 135 2.73 16.37 13.58
CA LEU A 135 2.42 15.01 13.98
C LEU A 135 3.12 13.98 13.07
N LEU A 136 3.04 14.13 11.74
CA LEU A 136 3.69 13.23 10.79
C LEU A 136 5.22 13.28 10.89
N ALA A 137 5.80 14.44 11.21
CA ALA A 137 7.24 14.61 11.43
C ALA A 137 7.71 13.95 12.73
N ARG A 138 6.95 14.11 13.82
CA ARG A 138 7.26 13.49 15.13
C ARG A 138 7.24 11.97 15.06
N TYR A 139 6.36 11.42 14.25
CA TYR A 139 6.23 9.99 14.01
C TYR A 139 6.80 9.63 12.63
N SER A 140 8.03 10.02 12.29
CA SER A 140 8.61 9.78 10.95
C SER A 140 8.96 8.31 10.66
N GLY A 141 9.35 7.54 11.68
CA GLY A 141 9.71 6.14 11.51
C GLY A 141 8.48 5.24 11.34
N ILE A 142 8.46 4.41 10.29
CA ILE A 142 7.33 3.53 9.97
C ILE A 142 6.90 2.64 11.14
N GLY A 143 7.83 2.03 11.87
CA GLY A 143 7.49 1.21 13.04
C GLY A 143 6.74 1.99 14.12
N VAL A 144 7.14 3.25 14.35
CA VAL A 144 6.47 4.14 15.30
C VAL A 144 5.11 4.59 14.77
N ARG A 145 4.97 4.78 13.45
CA ARG A 145 3.67 5.07 12.81
C ARG A 145 2.68 3.92 13.01
N LEU A 146 3.10 2.68 12.71
CA LEU A 146 2.25 1.49 12.80
C LEU A 146 1.85 1.13 14.23
N ASP A 147 2.69 1.43 15.21
CA ASP A 147 2.41 1.18 16.64
C ASP A 147 1.73 2.39 17.30
N ARG A 148 2.41 3.54 17.38
CA ARG A 148 1.97 4.67 18.21
C ARG A 148 0.99 5.58 17.49
N LEU A 149 1.32 6.04 16.27
CA LEU A 149 0.45 6.97 15.55
C LEU A 149 -0.89 6.30 15.21
N HIS A 150 -0.85 5.04 14.78
CA HIS A 150 -2.06 4.27 14.49
C HIS A 150 -2.95 4.13 15.73
N ARG A 151 -2.38 3.89 16.91
CA ARG A 151 -3.14 3.86 18.18
C ARG A 151 -3.81 5.18 18.52
N VAL A 152 -3.16 6.31 18.22
CA VAL A 152 -3.75 7.65 18.46
C VAL A 152 -5.05 7.83 17.67
N PHE A 153 -5.10 7.37 16.42
CA PHE A 153 -6.28 7.55 15.56
C PHE A 153 -7.34 6.46 15.71
N PHE A 154 -6.94 5.22 16.00
CA PHE A 154 -7.82 4.04 15.89
C PHE A 154 -7.92 3.21 17.17
N ASN A 155 -7.26 3.60 18.25
CA ASN A 155 -7.21 2.87 19.52
C ASN A 155 -6.77 1.39 19.36
N ALA A 156 -5.93 1.12 18.35
CA ALA A 156 -5.39 -0.20 18.03
C ALA A 156 -4.05 -0.05 17.29
N ARG A 157 -3.21 -1.08 17.31
CA ARG A 157 -2.02 -1.17 16.43
C ARG A 157 -2.45 -1.52 15.02
N TYR A 158 -1.64 -1.14 14.02
CA TYR A 158 -1.90 -1.53 12.64
C TYR A 158 -1.97 -3.06 12.47
N GLY A 159 -1.07 -3.81 13.11
CA GLY A 159 -1.10 -5.27 13.08
C GLY A 159 -2.36 -5.88 13.71
N GLU A 160 -2.86 -5.29 14.81
CA GLU A 160 -4.11 -5.75 15.45
C GLU A 160 -5.31 -5.57 14.51
N ASP A 161 -5.33 -4.48 13.72
CA ASP A 161 -6.37 -4.27 12.71
C ASP A 161 -6.24 -5.22 11.53
N LEU A 162 -5.02 -5.57 11.09
CA LEU A 162 -4.83 -6.61 10.09
C LEU A 162 -5.39 -7.96 10.57
N ASP A 163 -5.14 -8.33 11.82
CA ASP A 163 -5.69 -9.57 12.40
C ASP A 163 -7.22 -9.53 12.45
N ARG A 164 -7.83 -8.44 12.90
CA ARG A 164 -9.29 -8.27 12.95
C ARG A 164 -9.93 -8.35 11.56
N LEU A 165 -9.23 -7.88 10.53
CA LEU A 165 -9.68 -7.94 9.14
C LEU A 165 -9.42 -9.29 8.46
N GLY A 166 -8.81 -10.25 9.17
CA GLY A 166 -8.51 -11.60 8.67
C GLY A 166 -7.19 -11.70 7.87
N PHE A 167 -6.32 -10.70 7.95
CA PHE A 167 -5.03 -10.64 7.23
C PHE A 167 -3.83 -10.93 8.13
N THR A 168 -3.95 -11.89 9.04
CA THR A 168 -2.85 -12.30 9.94
C THR A 168 -1.60 -12.73 9.18
N ALA A 169 -1.74 -13.39 8.02
CA ALA A 169 -0.60 -13.76 7.19
C ALA A 169 0.21 -12.53 6.72
N ILE A 170 -0.48 -11.44 6.37
CA ILE A 170 0.17 -10.17 5.99
C ILE A 170 0.87 -9.53 7.18
N ARG A 171 0.23 -9.50 8.36
CA ARG A 171 0.87 -9.01 9.59
C ARG A 171 2.17 -9.76 9.89
N VAL A 172 2.11 -11.09 9.93
CA VAL A 172 3.27 -11.95 10.19
C VAL A 172 4.37 -11.72 9.17
N HIS A 173 4.01 -11.60 7.89
CA HIS A 173 4.98 -11.35 6.82
C HIS A 173 5.65 -9.98 6.95
N LEU A 174 4.91 -8.92 7.26
CA LEU A 174 5.47 -7.57 7.47
C LEU A 174 6.43 -7.53 8.67
N GLU A 175 6.10 -8.23 9.76
CA GLU A 175 7.00 -8.37 10.92
C GLU A 175 8.29 -9.11 10.56
N LEU A 176 8.17 -10.20 9.79
CA LEU A 176 9.32 -10.96 9.30
C LEU A 176 10.19 -10.11 8.37
N LEU A 177 9.59 -9.43 7.40
CA LEU A 177 10.28 -8.53 6.47
C LEU A 177 11.05 -7.43 7.22
N GLN A 178 10.41 -6.77 8.19
CA GLN A 178 11.07 -5.75 8.98
C GLN A 178 12.29 -6.31 9.73
N LYS A 179 12.14 -7.48 10.37
CA LYS A 179 13.22 -8.16 11.08
C LYS A 179 14.38 -8.51 10.16
N ARG A 180 14.09 -9.15 9.02
CA ARG A 180 15.09 -9.62 8.05
C ARG A 180 15.80 -8.47 7.35
N ARG A 181 15.07 -7.43 6.93
CA ARG A 181 15.67 -6.21 6.36
C ARG A 181 16.61 -5.52 7.36
N ASN A 182 16.20 -5.41 8.63
CA ASN A 182 17.07 -4.82 9.65
C ASN A 182 18.36 -5.65 9.83
N ALA A 183 18.27 -6.98 9.89
CA ALA A 183 19.45 -7.83 9.95
C ALA A 183 20.36 -7.64 8.73
N PHE A 184 19.79 -7.57 7.52
CA PHE A 184 20.52 -7.28 6.29
C PHE A 184 21.27 -5.95 6.34
N VAL A 185 20.60 -4.87 6.75
CA VAL A 185 21.22 -3.53 6.91
C VAL A 185 22.32 -3.54 7.97
N HIS A 186 22.24 -4.43 8.97
CA HIS A 186 23.25 -4.59 10.01
C HIS A 186 24.36 -5.60 9.66
N GLY A 187 24.45 -6.03 8.40
CA GLY A 187 25.59 -6.81 7.90
C GLY A 187 25.39 -8.32 7.93
N ASP A 188 24.15 -8.81 7.94
CA ASP A 188 23.80 -10.21 7.67
C ASP A 188 23.23 -10.37 6.25
N PRO A 189 24.06 -10.60 5.21
CA PRO A 189 23.59 -10.66 3.83
C PRO A 189 22.58 -11.79 3.61
N ALA A 190 22.73 -12.93 4.29
CA ALA A 190 21.84 -14.08 4.17
C ALA A 190 20.46 -13.86 4.81
N ALA A 191 20.24 -12.73 5.49
CA ALA A 191 18.95 -12.41 6.10
C ALA A 191 17.81 -12.29 5.08
N ILE A 192 18.08 -11.87 3.84
CA ILE A 192 17.10 -11.85 2.76
C ILE A 192 17.31 -13.11 1.89
N SER A 193 16.56 -14.16 2.21
CA SER A 193 16.59 -15.44 1.49
C SER A 193 15.64 -15.46 0.29
N ASP A 194 15.80 -16.46 -0.59
CA ASP A 194 14.86 -16.70 -1.70
C ASP A 194 13.44 -16.97 -1.18
N GLU A 195 13.30 -17.73 -0.09
CA GLU A 195 12.01 -17.97 0.57
C GLU A 195 11.31 -16.66 0.94
N LEU A 196 12.05 -15.68 1.50
CA LEU A 196 11.48 -14.38 1.85
C LEU A 196 11.03 -13.60 0.61
N VAL A 197 11.77 -13.70 -0.50
CA VAL A 197 11.42 -13.07 -1.78
C VAL A 197 10.16 -13.73 -2.35
N GLU A 198 10.13 -15.06 -2.44
CA GLU A 198 8.99 -15.82 -2.96
C GLU A 198 7.72 -15.56 -2.15
N ASP A 199 7.81 -15.56 -0.81
CA ASP A 199 6.68 -15.24 0.06
C ASP A 199 6.18 -13.81 -0.14
N THR A 200 7.08 -12.86 -0.38
CA THR A 200 6.72 -11.47 -0.67
C THR A 200 5.90 -11.36 -1.95
N VAL A 201 6.35 -12.02 -3.03
CA VAL A 201 5.64 -12.02 -4.31
C VAL A 201 4.30 -12.76 -4.20
N ARG A 202 4.29 -13.90 -3.49
CA ARG A 202 3.11 -14.73 -3.28
C ARG A 202 2.02 -14.03 -2.48
N LEU A 203 2.40 -13.25 -1.47
CA LEU A 203 1.47 -12.54 -0.59
C LEU A 203 1.01 -11.19 -1.14
N LEU A 204 1.60 -10.71 -2.23
CA LEU A 204 1.31 -9.39 -2.81
C LEU A 204 -0.19 -9.15 -3.10
N PRO A 205 -0.98 -10.09 -3.67
CA PRO A 205 -2.40 -9.87 -3.89
C PRO A 205 -3.19 -9.72 -2.58
N GLN A 206 -2.86 -10.53 -1.56
CA GLN A 206 -3.48 -10.42 -0.24
C GLN A 206 -3.10 -9.12 0.47
N PHE A 207 -1.86 -8.65 0.28
CA PHE A 207 -1.43 -7.35 0.76
C PHE A 207 -2.24 -6.21 0.15
N HIS A 208 -2.47 -6.22 -1.16
CA HIS A 208 -3.32 -5.21 -1.83
C HIS A 208 -4.77 -5.24 -1.35
N GLU A 209 -5.32 -6.43 -1.09
CA GLU A 209 -6.67 -6.57 -0.56
C GLU A 209 -6.77 -6.06 0.88
N ALA A 210 -5.76 -6.36 1.72
CA ALA A 210 -5.66 -5.82 3.07
C ALA A 210 -5.60 -4.29 3.07
N TRP A 211 -4.79 -3.73 2.16
CA TRP A 211 -4.68 -2.30 1.95
C TRP A 211 -6.02 -1.65 1.59
N PHE A 212 -6.74 -2.24 0.63
CA PHE A 212 -8.06 -1.76 0.21
C PHE A 212 -9.06 -1.76 1.36
N LYS A 213 -9.23 -2.90 2.06
CA LYS A 213 -10.16 -2.98 3.18
C LYS A 213 -9.81 -1.95 4.26
N ARG A 214 -8.53 -1.73 4.52
CA ARG A 214 -8.11 -0.74 5.52
C ARG A 214 -8.48 0.68 5.09
N LEU A 215 -8.16 1.10 3.87
CA LEU A 215 -8.50 2.45 3.40
C LEU A 215 -10.01 2.70 3.35
N THR A 216 -10.79 1.69 2.97
CA THR A 216 -12.25 1.79 2.99
C THR A 216 -12.79 1.91 4.41
N SER A 217 -12.23 1.17 5.37
CA SER A 217 -12.62 1.25 6.80
C SER A 217 -12.13 2.52 7.53
N ALA A 218 -11.05 3.14 7.04
CA ALA A 218 -10.41 4.31 7.65
C ALA A 218 -10.94 5.64 7.12
N ALA A 219 -11.73 5.61 6.04
CA ALA A 219 -12.42 6.80 5.56
C ALA A 219 -13.30 7.33 6.71
N PRO A 220 -13.18 8.62 7.07
CA PRO A 220 -13.90 9.19 8.18
C PRO A 220 -15.39 8.98 7.97
N SER A 221 -15.94 8.01 8.71
CA SER A 221 -17.37 7.92 8.95
C SER A 221 -17.68 9.15 9.77
N ALA A 222 -18.19 10.16 9.08
CA ALA A 222 -18.78 11.38 9.62
C ALA A 222 -18.72 11.49 11.16
N LEU A 223 -17.94 12.45 11.66
CA LEU A 223 -18.10 13.03 13.00
C LEU A 223 -19.51 13.66 13.24
N ASN A 224 -20.53 13.28 12.46
CA ASN A 224 -21.93 13.60 12.67
C ASN A 224 -22.67 12.46 13.36
N SER A 225 -22.43 12.33 14.67
CA SER A 225 -23.45 11.84 15.58
C SER A 225 -23.36 12.49 16.96
N SER A 226 -23.21 13.82 17.02
CA SER A 226 -23.73 14.64 18.14
C SER A 226 -23.51 16.13 17.91
N GLN A 227 -24.45 16.80 17.23
CA GLN A 227 -24.92 18.14 17.58
C GLN A 227 -26.15 18.46 16.71
N SER A 228 -27.31 18.01 17.17
CA SER A 228 -28.60 18.47 16.67
C SER A 228 -28.80 19.93 17.13
N PRO A 229 -29.09 20.89 16.25
CA PRO A 229 -29.41 22.24 16.69
C PRO A 229 -30.81 22.22 17.31
N SER A 230 -30.87 22.25 18.63
CA SER A 230 -32.07 22.58 19.38
C SER A 230 -32.55 23.97 18.93
N LYS A 231 -33.56 24.00 18.07
CA LYS A 231 -34.42 25.15 17.83
C LYS A 231 -35.03 25.58 19.17
N ARG A 232 -34.43 26.56 19.85
CA ARG A 232 -35.17 27.38 20.82
C ARG A 232 -35.91 28.46 20.04
N ARG A 233 -37.22 28.24 19.88
CA ARG A 233 -38.19 29.34 19.81
C ARG A 233 -38.25 29.98 21.20
N VAL A 234 -37.99 31.27 21.28
CA VAL A 234 -38.76 32.23 22.08
C VAL A 234 -38.90 33.46 21.21
#